data_AF-A0A7D5N235-F1
#
_entry.id   AF-A0A7D5N235-F1
#
_cell.length_a   1.000
_cell.length_b   1.000
_cell.length_c   1.000
_cell.angle_alpha   90.00
_cell.angle_beta   90.00
_cell.angle_gamma   90.00
#
_symmetry.space_group_name_H-M   'P 1'
#
loop_
_entity.id
_entity.type
_entity.pdbx_description
1 polymer ?
#
loop_
_entity_poly.entity_id
_entity_poly.type
_entity_poly.pdbx_seq_one_letter_code
_entity_poly.pdbx_strand_id
1 'polypeptide(L)'
;MDRAHTRWLPFVMYFHQKNYQSDVVNTDGHGFRFSYQSDARYSAGTFQENVPVNLLVGSSTVFGVGASSDRHTLSSYLNELSDNKTIWLNFGGRGFNSTQELILFYSIDINFQPLTILLFQWD
;
A
#
# COMPACT_ATOMS: atom_id res chain seq x y z
N MET A 1 2.10 11.78 26.22
CA MET A 1 3.05 10.85 25.59
C MET A 1 2.38 10.28 24.36
N ASP A 2 3.08 10.33 23.24
CA ASP A 2 2.56 10.29 21.87
C ASP A 2 1.73 9.03 21.56
N ARG A 3 0.53 9.23 21.00
CA ARG A 3 -0.45 8.18 20.63
C ARG A 3 -0.31 7.78 19.16
N ALA A 4 0.87 7.94 18.56
CA ALA A 4 1.17 7.40 17.24
C ALA A 4 1.42 5.89 17.34
N HIS A 5 0.35 5.09 17.23
CA HIS A 5 0.41 3.63 17.19
C HIS A 5 1.29 3.12 16.04
N THR A 6 2.56 2.89 16.32
CA THR A 6 3.64 2.70 15.32
C THR A 6 4.36 1.38 15.56
N ARG A 7 4.69 0.63 14.50
CA ARG A 7 5.53 -0.56 14.58
C ARG A 7 6.91 -0.30 13.97
N TRP A 8 7.96 -0.77 14.64
CA TRP A 8 9.31 -0.74 14.11
C TRP A 8 9.67 -2.04 13.36
N LEU A 9 10.16 -1.92 12.12
CA LEU A 9 10.64 -3.03 11.30
C LEU A 9 12.14 -2.89 11.03
N PRO A 10 12.96 -3.95 11.11
CA PRO A 10 14.38 -3.86 10.80
C PRO A 10 14.61 -3.24 9.42
N PHE A 11 15.48 -2.23 9.34
CA PHE A 11 15.91 -1.53 8.12
C PHE A 11 14.85 -0.71 7.36
N VAL A 12 13.56 -1.06 7.48
CA VAL A 12 12.42 -0.22 7.05
C VAL A 12 12.16 0.90 8.07
N MET A 13 12.60 0.69 9.31
CA MET A 13 12.36 1.50 10.50
C MET A 13 10.89 1.58 10.88
N TYR A 14 10.07 2.37 10.20
CA TYR A 14 8.67 2.62 10.56
C TYR A 14 7.74 1.86 9.63
N PHE A 15 6.72 1.17 10.14
CA PHE A 15 5.61 0.71 9.31
C PHE A 15 4.27 0.87 10.00
N HIS A 16 3.21 0.98 9.20
CA HIS A 16 1.89 1.32 9.71
C HIS A 16 1.35 0.27 10.67
N GLN A 17 0.47 0.71 11.58
CA GLN A 17 -0.25 -0.17 12.48
C GLN A 17 -0.99 -1.25 11.68
N LYS A 18 -0.98 -2.48 12.18
CA LYS A 18 -1.75 -3.60 11.63
C LYS A 18 -3.23 -3.47 12.01
N ASN A 19 -4.12 -3.87 11.11
CA ASN A 19 -5.57 -3.87 11.34
C ASN A 19 -6.11 -2.51 11.83
N TYR A 20 -5.48 -1.41 11.40
CA TYR A 20 -5.95 -0.07 11.75
C TYR A 20 -7.24 0.21 11.01
N GLN A 21 -8.21 0.83 11.70
CA GLN A 21 -9.49 1.18 11.12
C GLN A 21 -9.88 2.61 11.49
N SER A 22 -10.31 3.36 10.49
CA SER A 22 -10.83 4.72 10.63
C SER A 22 -11.63 5.10 9.38
N ASP A 23 -12.30 6.25 9.41
CA ASP A 23 -13.02 6.77 8.24
C ASP A 23 -12.09 7.11 7.07
N VAL A 24 -10.81 7.35 7.34
CA VAL A 24 -9.84 7.87 6.36
C VAL A 24 -8.86 6.81 5.89
N VAL A 25 -8.24 6.08 6.83
CA VAL A 25 -7.17 5.11 6.57
C VAL A 25 -7.55 3.78 7.20
N ASN A 26 -7.49 2.70 6.41
CA ASN A 26 -7.64 1.35 6.92
C ASN A 26 -6.49 0.46 6.42
N THR A 27 -5.92 -0.35 7.32
CA THR A 27 -4.80 -1.24 7.00
C THR A 27 -5.13 -2.71 7.25
N ASP A 28 -4.47 -3.58 6.51
CA ASP A 28 -4.56 -5.02 6.70
C ASP A 28 -3.73 -5.55 7.89
N GLY A 29 -3.69 -6.87 8.04
CA GLY A 29 -2.92 -7.56 9.09
C GLY A 29 -1.41 -7.39 8.99
N HIS A 30 -0.90 -6.80 7.90
CA HIS A 30 0.52 -6.52 7.66
C HIS A 30 0.87 -5.03 7.78
N GLY A 31 -0.13 -4.15 7.75
CA GLY A 31 0.05 -2.69 7.79
C GLY A 31 -0.04 -2.03 6.41
N PHE A 32 -0.48 -2.75 5.38
CA PHE A 32 -0.74 -2.17 4.07
C PHE A 32 -2.10 -1.50 4.04
N ARG A 33 -2.16 -0.31 3.45
CA ARG A 33 -3.42 0.39 3.23
C ARG A 33 -4.22 -0.33 2.14
N PHE A 34 -5.54 -0.39 2.32
CA PHE A 34 -6.43 -0.97 1.30
C PHE A 34 -6.57 -0.06 0.08
N SER A 35 -6.53 -0.67 -1.10
CA SER A 35 -7.05 -0.11 -2.36
C SER A 35 -8.46 -0.65 -2.60
N TYR A 36 -9.35 0.16 -3.17
CA TYR A 36 -10.72 -0.23 -3.50
C TYR A 36 -10.89 -0.40 -5.02
N GLN A 37 -11.82 -1.28 -5.39
CA GLN A 37 -12.41 -1.37 -6.72
C GLN A 37 -13.90 -1.69 -6.53
N SER A 38 -14.79 -0.79 -6.92
CA SER A 38 -16.21 -0.89 -6.58
C SER A 38 -16.38 -1.14 -5.07
N ASP A 39 -17.03 -2.23 -4.64
CA ASP A 39 -17.19 -2.56 -3.21
C ASP A 39 -16.14 -3.53 -2.66
N ALA A 40 -15.24 -4.02 -3.52
CA ALA A 40 -14.14 -4.87 -3.12
C ALA A 40 -12.94 -4.04 -2.64
N ARG A 41 -12.15 -4.61 -1.72
CA ARG A 41 -10.91 -4.02 -1.22
C ARG A 41 -9.77 -5.03 -1.23
N TYR A 42 -8.57 -4.53 -1.51
CA TYR A 42 -7.37 -5.33 -1.70
C TYR A 42 -6.17 -4.65 -1.06
N SER A 43 -5.23 -5.43 -0.54
CA SER A 43 -3.94 -4.93 -0.06
C SER A 43 -2.85 -5.96 -0.35
N ALA A 44 -1.59 -5.54 -0.27
CA ALA A 44 -0.47 -6.45 -0.50
C ALA A 44 -0.43 -7.62 0.49
N GLY A 45 -0.99 -7.48 1.69
CA GLY A 45 -1.04 -8.56 2.68
C GLY A 45 -2.29 -9.44 2.62
N THR A 46 -3.26 -9.18 1.73
CA THR A 46 -4.49 -10.00 1.62
C THR A 46 -4.75 -10.54 0.22
N PHE A 47 -3.91 -10.22 -0.77
CA PHE A 47 -4.15 -10.64 -2.14
C PHE A 47 -3.80 -12.12 -2.35
N GLN A 48 -4.54 -12.76 -3.26
CA GLN A 48 -4.39 -14.19 -3.54
C GLN A 48 -3.07 -14.49 -4.26
N GLU A 49 -2.49 -15.64 -3.92
CA GLU A 49 -1.24 -16.10 -4.53
C GLU A 49 -1.42 -16.36 -6.03
N ASN A 50 -0.35 -16.11 -6.80
CA ASN A 50 -0.29 -16.36 -8.26
C ASN A 50 -1.30 -15.58 -9.13
N VAL A 51 -1.97 -14.57 -8.59
CA VAL A 51 -2.80 -13.66 -9.39
C VAL A 51 -1.98 -12.42 -9.80
N PRO A 52 -1.93 -12.06 -11.10
CA PRO A 52 -1.21 -10.88 -11.54
C PRO A 52 -1.77 -9.59 -10.94
N VAL A 53 -0.90 -8.77 -10.35
CA VAL A 53 -1.26 -7.47 -9.80
C VAL A 53 -0.33 -6.38 -10.25
N ASN A 54 -0.83 -5.16 -10.26
CA ASN A 54 0.00 -3.98 -10.38
C ASN A 54 0.36 -3.46 -8.98
N LEU A 55 1.61 -3.06 -8.80
CA LEU A 55 2.07 -2.40 -7.59
C LEU A 55 2.27 -0.92 -7.86
N LEU A 56 1.65 -0.08 -7.04
CA LEU A 56 2.02 1.32 -6.92
C LEU A 56 2.96 1.45 -5.72
N VAL A 57 4.23 1.74 -5.98
CA VAL A 57 5.31 1.79 -4.98
C VAL A 57 5.78 3.22 -4.79
N GLY A 58 5.93 3.66 -3.55
CA GLY A 58 6.47 4.99 -3.23
C GLY A 58 6.27 5.38 -1.76
N SER A 59 6.50 6.66 -1.47
CA SER A 59 6.43 7.18 -0.10
C SER A 59 5.01 7.63 0.30
N SER A 60 4.91 8.71 1.07
CA SER A 60 3.67 9.29 1.61
C SER A 60 2.59 9.58 0.56
N THR A 61 2.98 9.96 -0.67
CA THR A 61 2.02 10.26 -1.74
C THR A 61 1.32 8.99 -2.22
N VAL A 62 2.07 7.91 -2.44
CA VAL A 62 1.49 6.60 -2.77
C VAL A 62 0.64 6.08 -1.64
N PHE A 63 1.12 6.19 -0.39
CA PHE A 63 0.32 5.83 0.78
C PHE A 63 -1.00 6.61 0.86
N GLY A 64 -1.08 7.79 0.24
CA GLY A 64 -2.27 8.64 0.21
C GLY A 64 -2.38 9.55 1.43
N VAL A 65 -1.27 10.11 1.90
CA VAL A 65 -1.30 11.22 2.86
C VAL A 65 -2.05 12.39 2.23
N GLY A 66 -3.07 12.90 2.93
CA GLY A 66 -3.97 13.93 2.40
C GLY A 66 -5.23 13.41 1.71
N ALA A 67 -5.32 12.10 1.44
CA ALA A 67 -6.58 11.50 0.96
C ALA A 67 -7.63 11.48 2.08
N SER A 68 -8.89 11.78 1.74
CA SER A 68 -10.01 11.81 2.70
C SER A 68 -10.63 10.44 2.98
N SER A 69 -10.32 9.43 2.18
CA SER A 69 -10.66 8.02 2.43
C SER A 69 -9.73 7.10 1.64
N ASP A 70 -9.75 5.80 1.92
CA ASP A 70 -9.03 4.80 1.11
C ASP A 70 -9.48 4.79 -0.35
N ARG A 71 -10.76 5.11 -0.63
CA ARG A 71 -11.31 5.23 -1.98
C ARG A 71 -10.73 6.41 -2.76
N HIS A 72 -10.18 7.41 -2.07
CA HIS A 72 -9.56 8.60 -2.65
C HIS A 72 -8.04 8.52 -2.73
N THR A 73 -7.48 7.30 -2.70
CA THR A 73 -6.05 7.08 -2.94
C THR A 73 -5.78 6.84 -4.43
N LEU A 74 -4.53 7.09 -4.87
CA LEU A 74 -4.13 6.84 -6.26
C LEU A 74 -4.38 5.40 -6.69
N SER A 75 -4.07 4.42 -5.84
CA SER A 75 -4.27 3.00 -6.16
C SER A 75 -5.77 2.64 -6.31
N SER A 76 -6.64 3.24 -5.50
CA SER A 76 -8.10 3.09 -5.69
C SER A 76 -8.58 3.75 -6.98
N TYR A 77 -8.12 4.97 -7.30
CA TYR A 77 -8.47 5.60 -8.57
C TYR A 77 -7.99 4.81 -9.79
N LEU A 78 -6.78 4.25 -9.74
CA LEU A 78 -6.26 3.40 -10.82
C LEU A 78 -7.09 2.13 -10.99
N ASN A 79 -7.61 1.55 -9.90
CA ASN A 79 -8.52 0.40 -9.96
C ASN A 79 -9.86 0.73 -10.61
N GLU A 80 -10.44 1.90 -10.31
CA GLU A 80 -11.70 2.35 -10.93
C GLU A 80 -11.53 2.64 -12.43
N LEU A 81 -10.33 3.05 -12.85
CA LEU A 81 -10.02 3.31 -14.26
C LEU A 81 -9.57 2.06 -15.06
N SER A 82 -9.29 0.95 -14.38
CA SER A 82 -8.80 -0.28 -15.01
C SER A 82 -9.96 -1.20 -15.44
N ASP A 83 -9.76 -2.01 -16.48
CA ASP A 83 -10.78 -2.90 -17.09
C ASP A 83 -11.19 -4.11 -16.21
N ASN A 84 -11.20 -4.00 -14.88
CA ASN A 84 -11.47 -5.06 -13.88
C ASN A 84 -10.56 -6.30 -13.96
N LYS A 85 -9.55 -6.32 -14.84
CA LYS A 85 -8.65 -7.47 -15.05
C LYS A 85 -7.35 -7.39 -14.25
N THR A 86 -6.96 -6.22 -13.78
CA THR A 86 -5.72 -6.02 -13.03
C THR A 86 -5.97 -5.09 -11.84
N ILE A 87 -5.45 -5.49 -10.69
CA ILE A 87 -5.63 -4.79 -9.42
C ILE A 87 -4.35 -4.04 -9.07
N TRP A 88 -4.50 -2.75 -8.75
CA TRP A 88 -3.48 -1.87 -8.20
C TRP A 88 -3.47 -1.95 -6.67
N LEU A 89 -2.37 -2.46 -6.14
CA LEU A 89 -2.14 -2.52 -4.70
C LEU A 89 -1.30 -1.31 -4.25
N ASN A 90 -1.69 -0.75 -3.10
CA ASN A 90 -0.94 0.30 -2.45
C ASN A 90 0.29 -0.29 -1.74
N PHE A 91 1.47 -0.04 -2.28
CA PHE A 91 2.75 -0.43 -1.70
C PHE A 91 3.50 0.81 -1.18
N GLY A 92 2.74 1.74 -0.59
CA GLY A 92 3.24 3.01 -0.08
C GLY A 92 3.69 2.94 1.36
N GLY A 93 4.77 3.65 1.72
CA GLY A 93 5.24 3.82 3.09
C GLY A 93 5.34 5.30 3.48
N ARG A 94 4.69 5.71 4.58
CA ARG A 94 4.79 7.11 5.03
C ARG A 94 6.22 7.47 5.42
N GLY A 95 6.74 8.54 4.81
CA GLY A 95 8.07 9.07 5.12
C GLY A 95 9.23 8.19 4.65
N PHE A 96 8.98 7.26 3.72
CA PHE A 96 10.03 6.43 3.16
C PHE A 96 10.89 7.23 2.19
N ASN A 97 12.18 6.90 2.16
CA ASN A 97 13.06 7.17 1.02
C ASN A 97 13.14 5.94 0.10
N SER A 98 13.80 6.10 -1.04
CA SER A 98 13.97 5.05 -2.05
C SER A 98 14.59 3.76 -1.50
N THR A 99 15.54 3.86 -0.57
CA THR A 99 16.15 2.69 0.10
C THR A 99 15.13 1.94 0.95
N GLN A 100 14.29 2.63 1.73
CA GLN A 100 13.26 2.01 2.56
C GLN A 100 12.16 1.36 1.73
N GLU A 101 11.79 1.96 0.60
CA GLU A 101 10.85 1.37 -0.37
C GLU A 101 11.41 0.06 -0.94
N LEU A 102 12.69 0.05 -1.32
CA LEU A 102 13.36 -1.14 -1.82
C LEU A 102 13.46 -2.24 -0.76
N ILE A 103 13.83 -1.87 0.47
CA ILE A 103 13.87 -2.82 1.59
C ILE A 103 12.47 -3.39 1.84
N LEU A 104 11.42 -2.57 1.85
CA LEU A 104 10.05 -3.05 2.02
C LEU A 104 9.70 -4.08 0.94
N PHE A 105 10.05 -3.79 -0.32
CA PHE A 105 9.83 -4.68 -1.45
C PHE A 105 10.52 -6.05 -1.29
N TYR A 106 11.76 -6.08 -0.80
CA TYR A 106 12.48 -7.34 -0.54
C TYR A 106 12.11 -8.03 0.78
N SER A 107 11.61 -7.28 1.77
CA SER A 107 11.35 -7.79 3.12
C SER A 107 10.05 -8.56 3.24
N ILE A 108 9.14 -8.34 2.30
CA ILE A 108 7.87 -9.05 2.26
C ILE A 108 8.06 -10.30 1.44
N ASP A 109 7.58 -11.41 1.99
CA ASP A 109 7.40 -12.63 1.24
C ASP A 109 6.23 -12.38 0.27
N ILE A 110 6.55 -11.80 -0.89
CA ILE A 110 5.56 -11.42 -1.90
C ILE A 110 5.11 -12.71 -2.58
N ASN A 111 3.99 -13.28 -2.14
CA ASN A 111 3.40 -14.48 -2.74
C ASN A 111 2.55 -14.21 -4.00
N PHE A 112 2.63 -13.00 -4.57
CA PHE A 112 1.92 -12.61 -5.80
C PHE A 112 2.89 -12.19 -6.90
N GLN A 113 2.49 -12.34 -8.16
CA GLN A 113 3.35 -11.98 -9.29
C GLN A 113 3.07 -10.55 -9.74
N PRO A 114 4.02 -9.60 -9.57
CA PRO A 114 3.83 -8.23 -10.04
C PRO A 114 3.85 -8.22 -11.57
N LEU A 115 2.74 -7.75 -12.17
CA LEU A 115 2.60 -7.54 -13.61
C LEU A 115 3.23 -6.21 -14.03
N THR A 116 2.94 -5.15 -13.27
CA THR A 116 3.48 -3.81 -13.48
C THR A 116 3.88 -3.22 -12.14
N ILE A 117 5.06 -2.59 -12.08
CA ILE A 117 5.48 -1.78 -10.92
C ILE A 117 5.58 -0.33 -11.39
N LEU A 118 4.75 0.54 -10.82
CA LEU A 118 4.90 1.99 -10.98
C LEU A 118 5.58 2.55 -9.73
N LEU A 119 6.80 3.05 -9.91
CA LEU A 119 7.55 3.77 -8.90
C LEU A 119 7.20 5.25 -8.97
N PHE A 120 6.67 5.78 -7.87
CA PHE A 120 6.35 7.19 -7.75
C PHE A 120 7.36 7.86 -6.80
N GLN A 121 8.37 8.49 -7.40
CA GLN A 121 9.38 9.27 -6.69
C GLN A 121 9.07 10.76 -6.83
N TRP A 122 9.38 11.55 -5.81
CA TRP A 122 9.57 12.99 -5.92
C TRP A 122 11.05 13.28 -5.72
N ASP A 123 11.62 14.14 -6.57
CA ASP A 123 13.01 14.62 -6.45
C ASP A 123 13.22 15.52 -5.21
#